data_AF-A0A151RV88-F1
#
_entry.id   AF-A0A151RV88-F1
#
_cell.length_a   1.000
_cell.length_b   1.000
_cell.length_c   1.000
_cell.angle_alpha   90.00
_cell.angle_beta   90.00
_cell.angle_gamma   90.00
#
_symmetry.space_group_name_H-M   'P 1'
#
loop_
_entity.id
_entity.type
_entity.pdbx_description
1 polymer ?
#
loop_
_entity_poly.entity_id
_entity_poly.type
_entity_poly.pdbx_seq_one_letter_code
_entity_poly.pdbx_strand_id
1 'polypeptide(L)'
;MISQTIREIIEANPSTPISTIIAHIKLTMGYTISYKKGWLTKQHAIENIFGNWEESYNKLPGMLQAMQMYVPGFIWKFNTQLAYQGGLLEEGNVIFKRLFLDL
;
A
#
# COMPACT_ATOMS: atom_id res chain seq x y z
N MET A 1 -20.81 3.17 -11.02
CA MET A 1 -21.37 4.11 -10.00
C MET A 1 -20.68 3.98 -8.64
N ILE A 2 -20.73 2.84 -7.93
CA ILE A 2 -20.07 2.72 -6.59
C ILE A 2 -18.55 2.71 -6.68
N SER A 3 -18.00 1.94 -7.62
CA SER A 3 -16.54 1.86 -7.82
C SER A 3 -15.93 3.25 -8.05
N GLN A 4 -16.61 4.11 -8.80
CA GLN A 4 -16.15 5.47 -9.10
C GLN A 4 -16.19 6.40 -7.88
N THR A 5 -17.28 6.42 -7.12
CA THR A 5 -17.37 7.29 -5.92
C THR A 5 -16.43 6.85 -4.80
N ILE A 6 -16.24 5.54 -4.62
CA ILE A 6 -15.23 5.03 -3.69
C ILE A 6 -13.82 5.38 -4.16
N ARG A 7 -13.55 5.25 -5.47
CA ARG A 7 -12.28 5.66 -6.04
C ARG A 7 -11.98 7.12 -5.73
N GLU A 8 -12.92 8.04 -5.95
CA GLU A 8 -12.76 9.47 -5.64
C GLU A 8 -12.46 9.73 -4.16
N ILE A 9 -13.13 9.03 -3.25
CA ILE A 9 -12.87 9.13 -1.80
C ILE A 9 -11.44 8.69 -1.46
N ILE A 10 -10.99 7.58 -2.03
CA ILE A 10 -9.65 7.02 -1.80
C ILE A 10 -8.57 7.88 -2.47
N GLU A 11 -8.83 8.41 -3.66
CA GLU A 11 -7.92 9.28 -4.39
C GLU A 11 -7.71 10.61 -3.64
N ALA A 12 -8.78 11.19 -3.08
CA ALA A 12 -8.69 12.38 -2.25
C ALA A 12 -7.98 12.13 -0.91
N ASN A 13 -8.20 10.98 -0.29
CA ASN A 13 -7.52 10.60 0.96
C ASN A 13 -7.37 9.07 1.09
N PRO A 14 -6.20 8.50 0.77
CA PRO A 14 -5.94 7.06 0.91
C PRO A 14 -6.07 6.56 2.35
N SER A 15 -5.90 7.44 3.34
CA SER A 15 -6.03 7.14 4.77
C SER A 15 -7.48 7.15 5.25
N THR A 16 -8.46 7.32 4.37
CA THR A 16 -9.90 7.30 4.71
C THR A 16 -10.24 6.07 5.56
N PRO A 17 -10.88 6.23 6.73
CA PRO A 17 -11.20 5.10 7.60
C PRO A 17 -12.30 4.24 6.96
N ILE A 18 -12.26 2.93 7.26
CA ILE A 18 -13.23 1.97 6.71
C ILE A 18 -14.67 2.33 7.12
N SER A 19 -14.88 2.89 8.30
CA SER A 19 -16.19 3.35 8.76
C SER A 19 -16.82 4.37 7.80
N THR A 20 -16.03 5.32 7.27
CA THR A 20 -16.50 6.29 6.28
C THR A 20 -16.93 5.62 4.97
N ILE A 21 -16.18 4.61 4.53
CA ILE A 21 -16.52 3.83 3.32
C ILE A 21 -17.84 3.07 3.53
N ILE A 22 -18.02 2.44 4.69
CA ILE A 22 -19.26 1.73 5.02
C ILE A 22 -20.44 2.70 5.09
N ALA A 23 -20.27 3.86 5.73
CA ALA A 23 -21.30 4.89 5.81
C ALA A 23 -21.69 5.43 4.42
N HIS A 24 -20.70 5.66 3.56
CA HIS A 24 -20.91 6.08 2.17
C HIS A 24 -21.69 5.04 1.39
N ILE A 25 -21.33 3.76 1.50
CA ILE A 25 -22.05 2.66 0.81
C ILE A 25 -23.49 2.52 1.35
N LYS A 26 -23.70 2.72 2.66
CA LYS A 26 -25.04 2.70 3.24
C LYS A 26 -25.93 3.81 2.68
N LEU A 27 -25.41 5.03 2.58
CA LEU A 27 -26.11 6.18 1.99
C LEU A 27 -26.28 6.01 0.47
N THR A 28 -25.23 5.51 -0.17
CA THR A 28 -25.10 4.87 -1.48
C THR A 28 -26.29 4.06 -1.99
N MET A 29 -26.45 2.95 -1.27
CA MET A 29 -27.05 1.71 -1.75
C MET A 29 -28.18 1.23 -0.86
N GLY A 30 -28.41 1.89 0.28
CA GLY A 30 -29.45 1.52 1.24
C GLY A 30 -29.11 0.30 2.11
N TYR A 31 -27.90 -0.29 2.00
CA TYR A 31 -27.49 -1.44 2.82
C TYR A 31 -26.13 -1.26 3.48
N THR A 32 -25.93 -1.93 4.61
CA THR A 32 -24.66 -1.87 5.37
C THR A 32 -23.79 -3.07 5.01
N ILE A 33 -22.53 -2.82 4.70
CA ILE A 33 -21.53 -3.87 4.49
C ILE A 33 -20.74 -4.16 5.77
N SER A 34 -20.17 -5.36 5.85
CA SER A 34 -19.26 -5.70 6.95
C SER A 34 -17.93 -4.96 6.83
N TYR A 35 -17.22 -4.82 7.95
CA TYR A 35 -15.88 -4.23 7.98
C TYR A 35 -14.91 -4.89 6.99
N LYS A 36 -14.88 -6.23 6.94
CA LYS A 36 -14.02 -6.98 6.00
C LYS A 36 -14.30 -6.63 4.54
N LYS A 37 -15.57 -6.48 4.16
CA LYS A 37 -15.95 -6.05 2.80
C LYS A 37 -15.48 -4.62 2.54
N GLY A 38 -15.65 -3.71 3.51
CA GLY A 38 -15.18 -2.33 3.39
C GLY A 38 -13.67 -2.24 3.24
N TRP A 39 -12.91 -3.06 3.98
CA TRP A 39 -11.47 -3.17 3.84
C TRP A 39 -11.06 -3.66 2.45
N LEU A 40 -11.67 -4.75 1.95
CA LEU A 40 -11.36 -5.27 0.60
C LEU A 40 -11.68 -4.25 -0.50
N THR A 41 -12.82 -3.57 -0.39
CA THR A 41 -13.20 -2.49 -1.31
C THR A 41 -12.18 -1.36 -1.30
N LYS A 42 -11.68 -0.97 -0.11
CA LYS A 42 -10.60 0.02 0.01
C LYS A 42 -9.31 -0.45 -0.66
N GLN A 43 -8.86 -1.67 -0.37
CA GLN A 43 -7.63 -2.21 -0.94
C GLN A 43 -7.70 -2.29 -2.47
N HIS A 44 -8.81 -2.77 -3.01
CA HIS A 44 -9.02 -2.83 -4.45
C HIS A 44 -9.01 -1.45 -5.11
N ALA A 45 -9.61 -0.45 -4.46
CA ALA A 45 -9.55 0.94 -4.95
C ALA A 45 -8.12 1.49 -4.91
N ILE A 46 -7.35 1.25 -3.84
CA ILE A 46 -5.94 1.65 -3.74
C ILE A 46 -5.13 1.02 -4.87
N GLU A 47 -5.26 -0.29 -5.09
CA GLU A 47 -4.54 -1.00 -6.16
C GLU A 47 -4.89 -0.46 -7.55
N ASN A 48 -6.16 -0.12 -7.79
CA ASN A 48 -6.60 0.46 -9.06
C ASN A 48 -6.09 1.90 -9.29
N ILE A 49 -5.88 2.69 -8.22
CA ILE A 49 -5.43 4.09 -8.32
C ILE A 49 -3.90 4.17 -8.35
N PHE A 50 -3.25 3.50 -7.41
CA PHE A 50 -1.81 3.64 -7.13
C PHE A 50 -0.97 2.50 -7.71
N GLY A 51 -1.61 1.46 -8.24
CA GLY A 51 -0.95 0.24 -8.66
C GLY A 51 -0.84 -0.77 -7.52
N ASN A 52 -0.38 -1.98 -7.85
CA ASN A 52 -0.21 -3.02 -6.86
C ASN A 52 0.98 -2.72 -5.92
N TRP A 53 0.98 -3.39 -4.77
CA TRP A 53 2.02 -3.21 -3.75
C TRP A 53 3.40 -3.68 -4.24
N GLU A 54 3.47 -4.68 -5.10
CA GLU A 54 4.69 -5.29 -5.60
C GLU A 54 5.46 -4.34 -6.54
N GLU A 55 4.76 -3.71 -7.47
CA GLU A 55 5.30 -2.67 -8.35
C GLU A 55 5.80 -1.47 -7.54
N SER A 56 5.05 -1.07 -6.51
CA SER A 56 5.46 0.02 -5.61
C SER A 56 6.74 -0.34 -4.86
N TYR A 57 6.84 -1.58 -4.39
CA TYR A 57 8.04 -2.09 -3.74
C TYR A 57 9.24 -2.14 -4.69
N ASN A 58 9.05 -2.57 -5.93
CA ASN A 58 10.11 -2.63 -6.94
C ASN A 58 10.63 -1.23 -7.33
N LYS A 59 9.78 -0.20 -7.29
CA LYS A 59 10.16 1.20 -7.56
C LYS A 59 10.87 1.87 -6.38
N LEU A 60 10.63 1.40 -5.16
CA LEU A 60 11.08 2.05 -3.93
C LEU A 60 12.61 2.23 -3.82
N PRO A 61 13.47 1.22 -4.08
CA PRO A 61 14.92 1.40 -4.02
C PRO A 61 15.44 2.48 -4.97
N GLY A 62 14.89 2.55 -6.19
CA GLY A 62 15.25 3.58 -7.17
C GLY A 62 14.85 4.98 -6.71
N MET A 63 13.68 5.12 -6.10
CA MET A 63 13.23 6.41 -5.52
C MET A 63 14.12 6.85 -4.36
N LEU A 64 14.48 5.93 -3.45
CA LEU A 64 15.35 6.23 -2.32
C LEU A 64 16.77 6.62 -2.77
N GLN A 65 17.28 5.96 -3.80
CA GLN A 65 18.56 6.32 -4.42
C GLN A 65 18.51 7.72 -5.05
N ALA A 66 17.43 8.06 -5.74
CA ALA A 66 17.22 9.40 -6.27
C ALA A 66 17.16 10.45 -5.14
N MET A 67 16.41 10.18 -4.07
CA MET A 67 16.34 11.08 -2.90
C MET A 67 17.72 11.33 -2.29
N GLN A 68 18.53 10.28 -2.13
CA GLN A 68 19.91 10.40 -1.64
C GLN A 68 20.80 11.27 -2.54
N MET A 69 20.57 11.25 -3.86
CA MET A 69 21.32 12.07 -4.81
C MET A 69 20.96 13.56 -4.70
N TYR A 70 19.69 13.89 -4.45
CA TYR A 70 19.20 15.27 -4.46
C TYR A 70 19.11 15.93 -3.07
N VAL A 71 19.11 15.15 -1.99
CA VAL A 71 19.00 15.63 -0.61
C VAL A 71 20.29 15.30 0.14
N PRO A 72 21.26 16.25 0.23
CA PRO A 72 22.48 16.06 0.98
C PRO A 72 22.18 15.71 2.44
N GLY A 73 22.73 14.61 2.93
CA GLY A 73 22.48 14.12 4.30
C GLY A 73 21.36 13.08 4.41
N PHE A 74 20.58 12.83 3.35
CA PHE A 74 19.59 11.75 3.36
C PHE A 74 20.29 10.39 3.38
N ILE A 75 20.11 9.66 4.48
CA ILE A 75 20.64 8.30 4.65
C ILE A 75 19.46 7.35 4.71
N TRP A 76 19.51 6.30 3.90
CA TRP A 76 18.53 5.22 3.96
C TRP A 76 19.22 3.86 4.03
N LYS A 77 18.57 2.91 4.71
CA LYS A 77 19.02 1.51 4.75
C LYS A 77 17.85 0.57 4.58
N PHE A 78 17.98 -0.33 3.62
CA PHE A 78 17.05 -1.42 3.38
C PHE A 78 17.52 -2.67 4.13
N ASN A 79 16.68 -3.22 5.00
CA ASN A 79 16.94 -4.50 5.65
C ASN A 79 15.98 -5.56 5.10
N THR A 80 16.55 -6.55 4.44
CA THR A 80 15.86 -7.72 3.89
C THR A 80 16.48 -8.99 4.43
N GLN A 81 15.66 -10.02 4.64
CA GLN A 81 16.11 -11.36 5.01
C GLN A 81 15.78 -12.35 3.89
N LEU A 82 16.53 -13.44 3.81
CA LEU A 82 16.21 -14.52 2.87
C LEU A 82 14.88 -15.16 3.25
N ALA A 83 14.06 -15.45 2.24
CA ALA A 83 12.85 -16.22 2.43
C ALA A 83 13.20 -17.71 2.61
N TYR A 84 12.63 -18.34 3.63
CA TYR A 84 12.74 -19.78 3.85
C TYR A 84 11.36 -20.40 3.73
N GLN A 85 11.22 -21.38 2.86
CA GLN A 85 9.99 -22.18 2.72
C GLN A 85 10.30 -23.62 3.09
N GLY A 86 9.71 -24.11 4.18
CA GLY A 86 9.96 -25.48 4.67
C GLY A 86 11.41 -25.76 5.09
N GLY A 87 12.20 -24.73 5.40
CA GLY A 87 13.60 -24.86 5.80
C GLY A 87 14.61 -24.80 4.65
N LEU A 88 14.16 -24.73 3.38
CA LEU A 88 15.03 -24.41 2.24
C LEU A 88 15.03 -22.91 1.96
N LEU A 89 16.21 -22.40 1.58
CA LEU A 89 16.37 -21.06 1.01
C LEU A 89 15.67 -21.00 -0.33
N GLU A 90 14.75 -20.04 -0.50
CA GLU A 90 14.24 -19.70 -1.82
C GLU A 90 15.17 -18.66 -2.46
N GLU A 91 16.08 -19.11 -3.32
CA GLU A 91 16.95 -18.22 -4.08
C GLU A 91 16.12 -17.24 -4.90
N GLY A 92 16.38 -15.94 -4.71
CA GLY A 92 15.68 -14.84 -5.38
C GLY A 92 14.55 -14.19 -4.57
N ASN A 93 14.05 -14.85 -3.52
CA ASN A 93 12.99 -14.30 -2.67
C ASN A 93 13.57 -13.71 -1.37
N VAL A 94 13.24 -12.44 -1.11
CA VAL A 94 13.66 -11.73 0.10
C VAL A 94 12.45 -11.14 0.84
N ILE A 95 12.45 -11.28 2.15
CA ILE A 95 11.44 -10.73 3.05
C ILE A 95 11.91 -9.35 3.51
N PHE A 96 11.11 -8.33 3.21
CA PHE A 96 11.29 -7.00 3.78
C PHE A 96 11.18 -7.04 5.30
N LYS A 97 12.18 -6.50 6.00
CA LYS A 97 12.13 -6.34 7.46
C LYS A 97 11.88 -4.91 7.87
N ARG A 98 12.71 -3.99 7.39
CA ARG A 98 12.65 -2.60 7.83
C ARG A 98 13.35 -1.67 6.84
N LEU A 99 12.80 -0.48 6.70
CA LEU A 99 13.43 0.67 6.07
C LEU A 99 13.79 1.67 7.18
N PHE A 100 15.04 2.13 7.17
CA PHE A 100 15.50 3.23 8.02
C PHE A 100 15.71 4.47 7.15
N LEU A 101 15.23 5.62 7.64
CA LEU A 101 15.36 6.93 7.01
C LEU A 101 15.94 7.88 8.06
N ASP A 102 17.00 8.60 7.72
CA ASP A 102 17.59 9.68 8.52
C ASP A 102 17.64 10.94 7.64
N LEU A 103 17.16 12.06 8.18
CA LEU A 103 16.96 13.33 7.49
C LEU A 103 17.78 14.45 8.15
#